data_AF-A0A820H975-F1
#
_entry.id   AF-A0A820H975-F1
#
_cell.length_a   1.000
_cell.length_b   1.000
_cell.length_c   1.000
_cell.angle_alpha   90.00
_cell.angle_beta   90.00
_cell.angle_gamma   90.00
#
_symmetry.space_group_name_H-M   'P 1'
#
loop_
_entity.id
_entity.type
_entity.pdbx_description
1 polymer ?
#
loop_
_entity_poly.entity_id
_entity_poly.type
_entity_poly.pdbx_seq_one_letter_code
_entity_poly.pdbx_strand_id
1 'polypeptide(L)'
;MRCQRLVESGYVVLCLDNRGRANRDAAFESSIKHDMGHLEFNDQIDGVLYLLKQGITDNTRVSIYGWSYGGYMSAMALVRTNNIFQLGITGAPITHWDG
;
A
#
# COMPACT_ATOMS: atom_id res chain seq x y z
N MET A 1 -9.44 13.58 5.71
CA MET A 1 -8.10 14.23 5.68
C MET A 1 -7.38 13.68 4.43
N ARG A 2 -6.21 14.09 3.95
CA ARG A 2 -4.94 13.52 4.47
C ARG A 2 -3.77 13.85 3.53
N CYS A 3 -3.84 13.66 2.21
CA CYS A 3 -2.64 13.77 1.35
C CYS A 3 -2.03 15.18 1.25
N GLN A 4 -2.79 16.21 0.83
CA GLN A 4 -2.24 17.57 0.69
C GLN A 4 -1.70 18.11 2.02
N ARG A 5 -2.41 17.86 3.13
CA ARG A 5 -1.96 18.25 4.48
C ARG A 5 -0.68 17.53 4.90
N LEU A 6 -0.51 16.26 4.53
CA LEU A 6 0.73 15.51 4.77
C LEU A 6 1.88 16.12 3.97
N VAL A 7 1.65 16.49 2.71
CA VAL A 7 2.64 17.19 1.88
C VAL A 7 3.02 18.53 2.50
N GLU A 8 2.04 19.34 2.95
CA GLU A 8 2.29 20.60 3.67
C GLU A 8 3.05 20.40 4.98
N SER A 9 2.93 19.22 5.60
CA SER A 9 3.67 18.84 6.81
C SER A 9 5.05 18.23 6.52
N GLY A 10 5.50 18.23 5.26
CA GLY A 10 6.82 17.76 4.85
C GLY A 10 6.93 16.28 4.50
N TYR A 11 5.80 15.57 4.31
CA TYR A 11 5.81 14.16 3.90
C TYR A 11 5.73 14.00 2.39
N VAL A 12 6.48 13.03 1.86
CA VAL A 12 6.21 12.50 0.52
C VAL A 12 5.01 11.57 0.60
N VAL A 13 4.03 11.75 -0.29
CA VAL A 13 2.84 10.91 -0.36
C VAL A 13 2.82 10.17 -1.69
N LEU A 14 2.94 8.84 -1.61
CA LEU A 14 2.76 7.96 -2.75
C LEU A 14 1.33 7.41 -2.75
N CYS A 15 0.61 7.62 -3.84
CA CYS A 15 -0.65 6.95 -4.15
C CYS A 15 -0.46 6.18 -5.45
N LEU A 16 -0.59 4.86 -5.42
CA LEU A 16 -0.34 3.98 -6.55
C LEU A 16 -1.57 3.10 -6.83
N ASP A 17 -2.07 3.17 -8.07
CA ASP A 17 -3.05 2.21 -8.58
C ASP A 17 -2.32 0.91 -8.98
N ASN A 18 -2.30 -0.06 -8.06
CA ASN A 18 -1.73 -1.39 -8.26
C ASN A 18 -2.63 -2.31 -9.13
N ARG A 19 -2.09 -3.46 -9.53
CA ARG A 19 -2.84 -4.58 -10.14
C ARG A 19 -4.06 -4.92 -9.30
N GLY A 20 -5.19 -5.23 -9.96
CA GLY A 20 -6.50 -5.39 -9.30
C GLY A 20 -7.36 -4.12 -9.29
N ARG A 21 -6.80 -2.95 -9.60
CA ARG A 21 -7.57 -1.71 -9.75
C ARG A 21 -8.39 -1.68 -11.05
N ALA A 22 -9.61 -1.17 -10.96
CA ALA A 22 -10.49 -0.95 -12.11
C ALA A 22 -9.96 0.12 -13.10
N ASN A 23 -10.68 0.31 -14.22
CA ASN A 23 -10.40 1.31 -15.28
C ASN A 23 -9.09 1.09 -16.04
N ARG A 24 -8.69 -0.17 -16.20
CA ARG A 24 -7.61 -0.59 -17.12
C ARG A 24 -8.19 -1.62 -18.08
N ASP A 25 -7.84 -2.89 -17.94
CA ASP A 25 -8.47 -3.99 -18.67
C ASP A 25 -8.86 -5.12 -17.70
N ALA A 26 -9.63 -6.08 -18.23
CA ALA A 26 -10.11 -7.22 -17.43
C ALA A 26 -8.97 -8.08 -16.90
N ALA A 27 -7.84 -8.19 -17.61
CA ALA A 27 -6.70 -8.98 -17.15
C ALA A 27 -5.98 -8.29 -15.97
N PHE A 28 -5.87 -6.96 -16.00
CA PHE A 28 -5.31 -6.15 -14.94
C PHE A 28 -6.18 -6.20 -13.68
N GLU A 29 -7.50 -6.04 -13.83
CA GLU A 29 -8.44 -6.07 -12.71
C GLU A 29 -8.58 -7.47 -12.11
N SER A 30 -8.66 -8.52 -12.94
CA SER A 30 -8.82 -9.90 -12.45
C SER A 30 -7.52 -10.58 -12.01
N SER A 31 -6.37 -9.90 -12.12
CA SER A 31 -5.06 -10.44 -11.74
C SER A 31 -4.98 -10.92 -10.27
N ILE A 32 -5.81 -10.37 -9.39
CA ILE A 32 -5.85 -10.68 -7.95
C ILE A 32 -6.89 -11.75 -7.61
N LYS A 33 -7.57 -12.31 -8.61
CA LYS A 33 -8.64 -13.30 -8.41
C LYS A 33 -8.08 -14.54 -7.71
N HIS A 34 -8.66 -14.87 -6.55
CA HIS A 34 -8.19 -15.93 -5.64
C HIS A 34 -6.80 -15.71 -5.02
N ASP A 35 -6.23 -14.50 -5.13
CA ASP A 35 -4.90 -14.15 -4.61
C ASP A 35 -4.87 -12.71 -4.06
N MET A 36 -5.95 -12.32 -3.36
CA MET A 36 -6.09 -10.99 -2.78
C MET A 36 -5.02 -10.72 -1.71
N GLY A 37 -4.41 -9.54 -1.79
CA GLY A 37 -3.39 -9.07 -0.87
C GLY A 37 -1.97 -9.52 -1.21
N HIS A 38 -1.74 -10.17 -2.34
CA HIS A 38 -0.41 -10.60 -2.78
C HIS A 38 0.16 -9.71 -3.88
N LEU A 39 -0.38 -9.76 -5.10
CA LEU A 39 0.16 -8.97 -6.22
C LEU A 39 0.04 -7.47 -5.97
N GLU A 40 -1.09 -7.03 -5.41
CA GLU A 40 -1.32 -5.63 -5.06
C GLU A 40 -0.28 -5.11 -4.08
N PHE A 41 0.17 -5.98 -3.17
CA PHE A 41 1.09 -5.62 -2.11
C PHE A 41 2.51 -5.44 -2.65
N ASN A 42 2.92 -6.34 -3.54
CA ASN A 42 4.20 -6.24 -4.23
C ASN A 42 4.30 -4.96 -5.05
N ASP A 43 3.22 -4.55 -5.73
CA ASP A 43 3.21 -3.30 -6.49
C ASP A 43 3.41 -2.07 -5.58
N GLN A 44 2.81 -2.06 -4.38
CA GLN A 44 3.03 -0.98 -3.41
C GLN A 44 4.48 -0.95 -2.91
N ILE A 45 5.10 -2.11 -2.68
CA ILE A 45 6.53 -2.20 -2.35
C ILE A 45 7.38 -1.66 -3.50
N ASP A 46 7.09 -2.06 -4.73
CA ASP A 46 7.83 -1.59 -5.92
C ASP A 46 7.76 -0.06 -6.05
N GLY A 47 6.61 0.54 -5.75
CA GLY A 47 6.45 1.99 -5.68
C GLY A 47 7.35 2.64 -4.62
N VAL A 48 7.44 2.05 -3.42
CA VAL A 48 8.34 2.53 -2.35
C VAL A 48 9.81 2.38 -2.76
N LEU A 49 10.20 1.20 -3.25
CA LEU A 49 11.57 0.91 -3.71
C LEU A 49 11.99 1.84 -4.85
N TYR A 50 11.07 2.19 -5.74
CA TYR A 50 11.30 3.19 -6.78
C TYR A 50 11.66 4.55 -6.17
N LEU A 51 10.89 5.05 -5.19
CA LEU A 51 11.19 6.33 -4.53
C LEU A 51 12.50 6.31 -3.74
N LEU A 52 12.83 5.19 -3.09
CA LEU A 52 14.13 4.98 -2.44
C LEU A 52 15.27 5.07 -3.45
N LYS A 53 15.14 4.39 -4.59
CA LYS A 53 16.15 4.41 -5.67
C LYS A 53 16.35 5.80 -6.27
N GLN A 54 15.29 6.61 -6.33
CA GLN A 54 15.37 8.01 -6.78
C GLN A 54 15.96 8.95 -5.72
N GLY A 55 16.21 8.47 -4.48
CA GLY A 55 16.70 9.31 -3.38
C GLY A 55 15.66 10.30 -2.84
N ILE A 56 14.37 10.07 -3.13
CA ILE A 56 13.27 10.93 -2.68
C ILE A 56 12.95 10.68 -1.19
N THR A 57 13.21 9.47 -0.70
CA THR A 57 13.02 9.08 0.70
C THR A 57 14.11 8.07 1.14
N ASP A 58 14.10 7.68 2.41
CA ASP A 58 14.95 6.65 3.00
C ASP A 58 14.11 5.51 3.59
N ASN A 59 14.73 4.35 3.84
CA ASN A 59 14.04 3.15 4.32
C ASN A 59 13.68 3.20 5.82
N THR A 60 14.08 4.24 6.54
CA THR A 60 13.86 4.37 7.99
C THR A 60 12.59 5.15 8.32
N ARG A 61 11.90 5.72 7.31
CA ARG A 61 10.73 6.61 7.53
C ARG A 61 9.56 6.33 6.58
N VAL A 62 9.37 5.08 6.16
CA VAL A 62 8.23 4.68 5.31
C VAL A 62 7.07 4.22 6.18
N SER A 63 5.88 4.79 5.94
CA SER A 63 4.63 4.40 6.60
C SER A 63 3.57 4.07 5.55
N ILE A 64 2.65 3.18 5.90
CA ILE A 64 1.49 2.85 5.06
C ILE A 64 0.20 3.16 5.82
N TYR A 65 -0.80 3.68 5.10
CA TYR A 65 -2.10 4.01 5.68
C TYR A 65 -3.21 3.64 4.70
N GLY A 66 -4.32 3.12 5.22
CA GLY A 66 -5.49 2.85 4.40
C GLY A 66 -6.75 2.58 5.20
N TRP A 67 -7.88 2.59 4.50
CA TRP A 67 -9.21 2.28 5.04
C TRP A 67 -9.85 1.13 4.28
N SER A 68 -10.67 0.30 4.93
CA SER A 68 -11.31 -0.88 4.32
C SER A 68 -10.25 -1.83 3.73
N TYR A 69 -10.31 -2.12 2.43
CA TYR A 69 -9.29 -2.93 1.76
C TYR A 69 -7.88 -2.34 1.91
N GLY A 70 -7.74 -1.02 1.89
CA GLY A 70 -6.45 -0.36 2.18
C GLY A 70 -6.00 -0.56 3.63
N GLY A 71 -6.94 -0.72 4.57
CA GLY A 71 -6.65 -1.08 5.95
C GLY A 71 -6.13 -2.51 6.07
N TYR A 72 -6.73 -3.46 5.33
CA TYR A 72 -6.22 -4.82 5.18
C TYR A 72 -4.79 -4.81 4.63
N MET A 73 -4.54 -4.12 3.52
CA MET A 73 -3.20 -3.98 2.92
C MET A 73 -2.18 -3.36 3.90
N SER A 74 -2.59 -2.36 4.68
CA SER A 74 -1.74 -1.73 5.70
C SER A 74 -1.38 -2.69 6.84
N ALA A 75 -2.30 -3.57 7.23
CA ALA A 75 -2.04 -4.60 8.23
C ALA A 75 -1.08 -5.67 7.68
N MET A 76 -1.34 -6.14 6.45
CA MET A 76 -0.50 -7.12 5.76
C MET A 76 0.93 -6.62 5.57
N ALA A 77 1.11 -5.32 5.34
CA ALA A 77 2.42 -4.71 5.21
C ALA A 77 3.31 -4.92 6.44
N LEU A 78 2.76 -4.71 7.63
CA LEU A 78 3.49 -4.88 8.89
C LEU A 78 3.78 -6.35 9.19
N VAL A 79 2.91 -7.27 8.77
CA VAL A 79 3.10 -8.71 9.00
C VAL A 79 4.09 -9.32 8.01
N ARG A 80 4.05 -8.90 6.74
CA ARG A 80 4.82 -9.53 5.65
C ARG A 80 6.18 -8.91 5.39
N THR A 81 6.40 -7.67 5.78
CA THR A 81 7.70 -7.02 5.57
C THR A 81 8.39 -6.75 6.89
N ASN A 82 9.45 -7.51 7.15
CA ASN A 82 10.42 -7.06 8.12
C ASN A 82 11.20 -5.90 7.48
N ASN A 83 11.03 -4.70 8.04
CA ASN A 83 11.91 -3.54 7.84
C ASN A 83 11.67 -2.61 6.63
N ILE A 84 10.56 -2.73 5.88
CA ILE A 84 10.18 -1.69 4.90
C ILE A 84 9.31 -0.64 5.56
N PHE A 85 8.20 -1.04 6.17
CA PHE A 85 7.25 -0.12 6.80
C PHE A 85 7.49 -0.05 8.31
N GLN A 86 7.70 1.17 8.81
CA GLN A 86 7.91 1.44 10.24
C GLN A 86 6.60 1.61 11.00
N LEU A 87 5.54 2.02 10.29
CA LEU A 87 4.22 2.26 10.84
C LEU A 87 3.14 1.90 9.82
N GLY A 88 2.09 1.22 10.27
CA GLY A 88 0.89 0.92 9.50
C GLY A 88 -0.34 1.44 10.21
N ILE A 89 -1.13 2.29 9.56
CA ILE A 89 -2.40 2.81 10.10
C ILE A 89 -3.56 2.11 9.40
N THR A 90 -4.22 1.21 10.12
CA THR A 90 -5.22 0.28 9.59
C THR A 90 -6.65 0.70 9.97
N GLY A 91 -7.36 1.36 9.05
CA GLY A 91 -8.75 1.76 9.27
C GLY A 91 -9.75 0.70 8.77
N ALA A 92 -10.64 0.21 9.64
CA ALA A 92 -11.68 -0.78 9.32
C ALA A 92 -11.22 -1.94 8.39
N PRO A 93 -10.11 -2.63 8.73
CA PRO A 93 -9.56 -3.69 7.88
C PRO A 93 -10.47 -4.91 7.82
N ILE A 94 -10.46 -5.61 6.69
CA ILE A 94 -10.87 -7.02 6.65
C ILE A 94 -9.76 -7.82 7.33
N THR A 95 -10.07 -8.52 8.41
CA THR A 95 -9.11 -9.36 9.16
C THR A 95 -9.37 -10.85 9.02
N HIS A 96 -10.53 -11.23 8.48
CA HIS A 96 -10.93 -12.61 8.22
C HIS A 96 -11.88 -12.63 7.01
N TRP A 97 -11.70 -13.59 6.11
CA TRP A 97 -12.44 -13.68 4.84
C TRP A 97 -13.60 -14.67 4.88
N ASP A 98 -13.60 -15.62 5.82
CA ASP A 98 -14.56 -16.73 5.81
C ASP A 98 -15.86 -16.44 6.58
N GLY A 99 -15.88 -15.39 7.41
CA GLY A 99 -17.06 -14.95 8.16
C GLY A 99 -17.40 -15.84 9.35
#